data_AF-A0A1G3ME09-F1
#
_entry.id   AF-A0A1G3ME09-F1
#
_cell.length_a   1.000
_cell.length_b   1.000
_cell.length_c   1.000
_cell.angle_alpha   90.00
_cell.angle_beta   90.00
_cell.angle_gamma   90.00
#
_symmetry.space_group_name_H-M   'P 1'
#
loop_
_entity.id
_entity.type
_entity.pdbx_description
1 polymer ?
#
loop_
_entity_poly.entity_id
_entity_poly.type
_entity_poly.pdbx_seq_one_letter_code
_entity_poly.pdbx_strand_id
1 'polypeptide(L)'
;MKIAELLEELDLSLDDVRWFLAVRETERLLALKDTPLEITRLLWSGALERDLYDMEERFLAEQGEALARGRRDQTAVRQILAEVVRARAGRYAGRQADP
;
A
#
# COMPACT_ATOMS: atom_id res chain seq x y z
N MET A 1 -4.19 -21.23 -4.51
CA MET A 1 -4.51 -20.31 -3.41
C MET A 1 -4.73 -18.93 -3.98
N LYS A 2 -5.80 -18.25 -3.59
CA LYS A 2 -6.16 -16.91 -4.05
C LYS A 2 -5.62 -15.85 -3.09
N ILE A 3 -5.44 -14.62 -3.57
CA ILE A 3 -4.98 -13.53 -2.70
C ILE A 3 -5.98 -13.20 -1.58
N ALA A 4 -7.29 -13.39 -1.83
CA ALA A 4 -8.33 -13.23 -0.81
C ALA A 4 -8.11 -14.19 0.38
N GLU A 5 -7.73 -15.44 0.12
CA GLU A 5 -7.44 -16.44 1.16
C GLU A 5 -6.22 -16.02 2.02
N LEU A 6 -5.24 -15.35 1.42
CA LEU A 6 -4.08 -14.80 2.15
C LEU A 6 -4.44 -13.60 3.03
N LEU A 7 -5.36 -12.75 2.59
CA LEU A 7 -5.83 -11.63 3.40
C LEU A 7 -6.59 -12.14 4.62
N GLU A 8 -7.45 -13.14 4.43
CA GLU A 8 -8.16 -13.81 5.52
C GLU A 8 -7.19 -14.50 6.50
N GLU A 9 -6.19 -15.23 5.99
CA GLU A 9 -5.15 -15.89 6.81
C GLU A 9 -4.40 -14.89 7.72
N LEU A 10 -4.21 -13.65 7.25
CA LEU A 10 -3.44 -12.61 7.93
C LEU A 10 -4.30 -11.58 8.66
N ASP A 11 -5.62 -11.76 8.74
CA ASP A 11 -6.56 -10.79 9.31
C ASP A 11 -6.39 -9.38 8.70
N LEU A 12 -6.24 -9.30 7.38
CA LEU A 12 -6.05 -8.04 6.66
C LEU A 12 -7.35 -7.60 5.97
N SER A 13 -7.76 -6.37 6.23
CA SER A 13 -8.83 -5.71 5.49
C SER A 13 -8.28 -4.90 4.30
N LEU A 14 -9.16 -4.53 3.37
CA LEU A 14 -8.81 -3.60 2.29
C LEU A 14 -8.32 -2.25 2.83
N ASP A 15 -8.85 -1.80 3.97
CA ASP A 15 -8.43 -0.55 4.58
C ASP A 15 -7.00 -0.62 5.14
N ASP A 16 -6.54 -1.80 5.58
CA ASP A 16 -5.16 -2.00 6.01
C ASP A 16 -4.19 -1.93 4.83
N VAL A 17 -4.57 -2.53 3.70
CA VAL A 17 -3.82 -2.43 2.44
C VAL A 17 -3.77 -0.97 1.97
N ARG A 18 -4.90 -0.27 2.00
CA ARG A 18 -4.98 1.14 1.63
C ARG A 18 -4.10 2.00 2.54
N TRP A 19 -4.10 1.76 3.85
CA TRP A 19 -3.23 2.44 4.79
C TRP A 19 -1.74 2.23 4.46
N PHE A 20 -1.33 0.98 4.22
CA PHE A 20 0.04 0.67 3.82
C PHE A 20 0.46 1.41 2.55
N LEU A 21 -0.39 1.42 1.53
CA LEU A 21 -0.12 2.12 0.27
C LEU A 21 -0.03 3.64 0.48
N ALA A 22 -0.89 4.22 1.32
CA ALA A 22 -0.84 5.63 1.68
C ALA A 22 0.46 6.01 2.43
N VAL A 23 0.96 5.13 3.31
CA VAL A 23 2.27 5.31 3.97
C VAL A 23 3.38 5.36 2.94
N ARG A 24 3.42 4.42 1.99
CA ARG A 24 4.43 4.40 0.93
C ARG A 24 4.35 5.62 0.02
N GLU A 25 3.13 6.07 -0.28
CA GLU A 25 2.93 7.27 -1.08
C GLU A 25 3.38 8.52 -0.33
N THR A 26 3.17 8.58 0.99
CA THR A 26 3.71 9.63 1.85
C THR A 26 5.24 9.64 1.82
N GLU A 27 5.88 8.47 1.95
CA GLU A 27 7.35 8.33 1.85
C GLU A 27 7.86 8.81 0.49
N ARG A 28 7.16 8.46 -0.60
CA ARG A 28 7.49 8.91 -1.97
C ARG A 28 7.43 10.43 -2.10
N LEU A 29 6.40 11.06 -1.55
CA LEU A 29 6.26 12.52 -1.58
C LEU A 29 7.31 13.22 -0.70
N LEU A 30 7.60 12.66 0.48
CA LEU A 30 8.63 13.21 1.38
C LEU A 30 10.04 13.11 0.78
N ALA A 31 10.32 12.10 -0.05
CA ALA A 31 11.58 12.01 -0.79
C ALA A 31 11.78 13.16 -1.79
N LEU A 32 10.71 13.84 -2.20
CA LEU A 32 10.73 15.00 -3.10
C LEU A 32 10.84 16.35 -2.36
N LYS A 33 11.10 16.34 -1.04
CA LYS A 33 11.16 17.57 -0.23
C LYS A 33 12.13 18.63 -0.75
N ASP A 34 13.24 18.21 -1.37
CA ASP A 34 14.27 19.11 -1.91
C ASP A 34 13.93 19.59 -3.33
N THR A 35 12.87 19.03 -3.93
CA THR A 35 12.32 19.38 -5.25
C THR A 35 10.79 19.57 -5.19
N PRO A 36 10.29 20.54 -4.39
CA PRO A 36 8.85 20.67 -4.12
C PRO A 36 8.00 20.96 -5.36
N LEU A 37 8.59 21.53 -6.43
CA LEU A 37 7.91 21.74 -7.71
C LEU A 37 7.41 20.43 -8.34
N GLU A 38 8.10 19.30 -8.11
CA GLU A 38 7.61 17.99 -8.58
C GLU A 38 6.33 17.58 -7.84
N ILE A 39 6.25 17.84 -6.53
CA ILE A 39 5.03 17.61 -5.75
C ILE A 39 3.89 18.50 -6.28
N THR A 40 4.17 19.78 -6.54
CA THR A 40 3.19 20.70 -7.15
C THR A 40 2.68 20.18 -8.49
N ARG A 41 3.57 19.64 -9.33
CA ARG A 41 3.21 19.08 -10.64
C ARG A 41 2.31 17.83 -10.51
N LEU A 42 2.60 16.95 -9.55
CA LEU A 42 1.77 15.77 -9.27
C LEU A 42 0.36 16.15 -8.82
N LEU A 43 0.26 17.17 -7.96
CA LEU A 43 -1.03 17.70 -7.49
C LEU A 43 -1.81 18.39 -8.61
N TRP A 44 -1.19 19.35 -9.31
CA TRP A 44 -1.85 20.14 -10.36
C TRP A 44 -2.34 19.28 -11.53
N SER A 45 -1.58 18.25 -11.92
CA SER A 45 -1.96 17.35 -13.02
C SER A 45 -3.03 16.31 -12.65
N GLY A 46 -3.44 16.26 -11.38
CA GLY A 46 -4.31 15.22 -10.83
C GLY A 46 -3.68 13.81 -10.88
N ALA A 47 -2.36 13.71 -11.08
CA ALA A 47 -1.67 12.42 -11.12
C ALA A 47 -1.74 11.72 -9.76
N LEU A 48 -1.52 12.46 -8.68
CA LEU A 48 -1.60 11.91 -7.32
C LEU A 48 -2.98 11.32 -7.03
N GLU A 49 -4.06 12.02 -7.39
CA GLU A 49 -5.43 11.54 -7.19
C GLU A 49 -5.70 10.24 -7.97
N ARG A 50 -5.28 10.17 -9.24
CA ARG A 50 -5.40 8.94 -10.05
C ARG A 50 -4.58 7.78 -9.52
N ASP A 51 -3.42 8.06 -8.92
CA ASP A 51 -2.56 7.04 -8.32
C ASP A 51 -3.15 6.51 -7.00
N LEU A 52 -3.89 7.34 -6.27
CA LEU A 52 -4.60 6.96 -5.04
C LEU A 52 -5.94 6.26 -5.30
N TYR A 53 -6.61 6.58 -6.41
CA TYR A 53 -7.90 5.98 -6.77
C TYR A 53 -7.77 4.46 -6.99
N ASP A 54 -8.62 3.69 -6.32
CA ASP A 54 -8.66 2.22 -6.31
C ASP A 54 -7.28 1.55 -6.12
N MET A 55 -6.37 2.20 -5.39
CA MET A 55 -4.98 1.75 -5.30
C MET A 55 -4.85 0.37 -4.65
N GLU A 56 -5.65 0.06 -3.64
CA GLU A 56 -5.66 -1.26 -3.00
C GLU A 56 -6.16 -2.35 -3.93
N GLU A 57 -7.18 -2.06 -4.74
CA GLU A 57 -7.75 -3.04 -5.67
C GLU A 57 -6.75 -3.37 -6.78
N ARG A 58 -6.13 -2.34 -7.37
CA ARG A 58 -5.07 -2.51 -8.38
C ARG A 58 -3.88 -3.28 -7.82
N PHE A 59 -3.42 -2.91 -6.62
CA PHE A 59 -2.31 -3.57 -5.95
C PHE A 59 -2.59 -5.06 -5.72
N LEU A 60 -3.77 -5.40 -5.19
CA LEU A 60 -4.15 -6.79 -4.92
C LEU A 60 -4.34 -7.58 -6.22
N ALA A 61 -4.92 -6.97 -7.26
CA ALA A 61 -5.05 -7.58 -8.57
C ALA A 61 -3.66 -7.91 -9.16
N GLU A 62 -2.71 -6.98 -9.09
CA GLU A 62 -1.33 -7.20 -9.55
C GLU A 62 -0.63 -8.34 -8.80
N GLN A 63 -0.77 -8.40 -7.47
CA GLN A 63 -0.21 -9.49 -6.67
C GLN A 63 -0.87 -10.83 -7.02
N GLY A 64 -2.20 -10.85 -7.17
CA GLY A 64 -2.96 -12.03 -7.57
C GLY A 64 -2.57 -12.54 -8.97
N GLU A 65 -2.43 -11.65 -9.94
CA GLU A 65 -1.96 -11.98 -11.28
C GLU A 65 -0.51 -12.47 -11.30
N ALA A 66 0.37 -11.87 -10.50
CA ALA A 66 1.76 -12.32 -10.38
C ALA A 66 1.83 -13.74 -9.81
N LEU A 67 1.01 -14.05 -8.81
CA LEU A 67 0.90 -15.38 -8.23
C LEU A 67 0.33 -16.38 -9.24
N ALA A 68 -0.77 -16.04 -9.91
CA ALA A 68 -1.43 -16.90 -10.89
C ALA A 68 -0.53 -17.24 -12.09
N ARG A 69 0.32 -16.30 -12.51
CA ARG A 69 1.28 -16.50 -13.61
C ARG A 69 2.63 -17.09 -13.15
N GLY A 70 2.79 -17.41 -11.87
CA GLY A 70 4.05 -17.91 -11.31
C GLY A 70 5.22 -16.90 -11.35
N ARG A 71 4.94 -15.61 -11.57
CA ARG A 71 5.94 -14.52 -11.54
C ARG A 71 6.36 -14.19 -10.12
N ARG A 72 5.51 -14.50 -9.14
CA ARG A 72 5.82 -14.51 -7.71
C ARG A 72 5.32 -15.83 -7.12
N ASP A 73 6.07 -16.37 -6.18
CA ASP A 73 5.59 -17.46 -5.36
C ASP A 73 4.76 -16.94 -4.18
N GLN A 74 4.14 -17.88 -3.48
CA GLN A 74 3.32 -17.60 -2.31
C GLN A 74 4.12 -16.98 -1.16
N THR A 75 5.39 -17.34 -1.02
CA THR A 75 6.28 -16.82 0.03
C THR A 75 6.53 -15.33 -0.16
N ALA A 76 6.84 -14.90 -1.38
CA ALA A 76 7.05 -13.51 -1.73
C ALA A 76 5.79 -12.67 -1.49
N VAL A 77 4.61 -13.18 -1.87
CA VAL A 77 3.34 -12.48 -1.61
C VAL A 77 3.07 -12.37 -0.11
N ARG A 78 3.32 -13.42 0.67
CA ARG A 78 3.20 -13.37 2.14
C ARG A 78 4.16 -12.36 2.78
N GLN A 79 5.38 -12.23 2.27
CA GLN A 79 6.33 -11.22 2.77
C GLN A 79 5.79 -9.81 2.55
N ILE A 80 5.22 -9.54 1.37
CA ILE A 80 4.58 -8.26 1.06
C ILE A 80 3.40 -7.98 2.02
N LEU A 81 2.52 -8.96 2.23
CA LEU A 81 1.38 -8.80 3.14
C LEU A 81 1.82 -8.68 4.61
N ALA A 82 2.95 -9.28 5.00
CA ALA A 82 3.54 -9.07 6.32
C ALA A 82 4.00 -7.61 6.52
N GLU A 83 4.36 -6.88 5.46
CA GLU A 83 4.65 -5.45 5.54
C GLU A 83 3.37 -4.64 5.82
N VAL A 84 2.25 -5.04 5.22
CA VAL A 84 0.93 -4.44 5.49
C VAL A 84 0.56 -4.62 6.97
N VAL A 85 0.76 -5.82 7.53
CA VAL A 85 0.55 -6.08 8.97
C VAL A 85 1.39 -5.14 9.84
N ARG A 86 2.66 -4.92 9.49
CA ARG A 86 3.54 -3.99 10.22
C ARG A 86 3.05 -2.54 10.11
N ALA A 87 2.63 -2.11 8.92
CA ALA A 87 2.10 -0.77 8.72
C ALA A 87 0.78 -0.54 9.50
N ARG A 88 -0.09 -1.55 9.57
CA ARG A 88 -1.30 -1.55 10.41
C ARG A 88 -0.96 -1.34 11.88
N ALA A 89 0.06 -2.03 12.41
CA ALA A 89 0.49 -1.83 13.80
C ALA A 89 0.96 -0.38 14.06
N GLY A 90 1.70 0.22 13.11
CA GLY A 90 2.13 1.62 13.18
C GLY A 90 0.97 2.64 13.17
N ARG A 91 -0.13 2.32 12.48
CA ARG A 91 -1.35 3.16 12.42
C ARG A 91 -1.90 3.50 13.81
N TYR A 92 -1.91 2.52 14.71
CA TYR A 92 -2.47 2.66 16.06
C TYR A 92 -1.45 3.21 17.05
N ALA A 93 -0.15 3.09 16.78
CA ALA A 93 0.90 3.66 17.61
C ALA A 93 0.86 5.20 17.61
N GLY A 94 0.55 5.83 16.47
CA GLY A 94 0.41 7.29 16.36
C GLY A 94 -0.83 7.87 17.06
N ARG A 95 -1.88 7.06 17.29
CA ARG A 95 -3.11 7.51 17.96
C ARG A 95 -3.00 7.64 19.48
N GLN A 96 -1.96 7.10 20.12
CA GLN A 96 -1.72 7.26 21.56
C GLN A 96 -0.92 8.55 21.90
N ALA A 97 -0.47 9.30 20.88
CA ALA A 97 0.35 10.50 21.05
C ALA A 97 -0.43 11.83 20.92
N ASP A 98 -1.73 11.79 20.61
CA ASP A 98 -2.60 12.98 20.64
C ASP A 98 -3.31 13.06 22.00
N PRO A 99 -3.10 14.13 22.80
CA PRO A 99 -3.82 14.38 24.05
C PRO A 99 -5.29 14.79 23.84
#